data_AF-A0A8J7FPV8-F1
#
_entry.id   AF-A0A8J7FPV8-F1
#
_cell.length_a   1.000
_cell.length_b   1.000
_cell.length_c   1.000
_cell.angle_alpha   90.00
_cell.angle_beta   90.00
_cell.angle_gamma   90.00
#
_symmetry.space_group_name_H-M   'P 1'
#
loop_
_entity.id
_entity.type
_entity.pdbx_description
1 polymer ?
#
loop_
_entity_poly.entity_id
_entity_poly.type
_entity_poly.pdbx_seq_one_letter_code
_entity_poly.pdbx_strand_id
1 'polypeptide(L)'
;MKALAHTVELTLPAPGLCLKDAALAVFGMLGAQEGEYFFRPLANQDCDFGWRARLGDVQLQLRGSIWEQDLPDTRFRVEFAGKGGLAEAERLRQLLAAFGQVILLRKGLNKHQALTLKIDMGKSPVNLQASIDRCAQWLNVSGWRYVEKHFGNGDMDFYWHTRHEGVELRLAGDRWEQELPQEQMHLSLQGKRATVEVLAIKLCARLLGRGIAITADDGALLIVAGSAGDCA
;
A
#
# COMPACT_ATOMS: atom_id res chain seq x y z
N MET A 1 -18.52 -30.88 6.21
CA MET A 1 -17.32 -30.53 7.01
C MET A 1 -17.12 -29.03 6.93
N LYS A 2 -17.11 -28.31 8.05
CA LYS A 2 -16.67 -26.89 8.05
C LYS A 2 -15.17 -26.90 7.74
N ALA A 3 -14.75 -26.31 6.63
CA ALA A 3 -13.33 -26.12 6.34
C ALA A 3 -12.73 -25.33 7.51
N LEU A 4 -11.64 -25.84 8.10
CA LEU A 4 -10.89 -25.14 9.14
C LEU A 4 -10.45 -23.79 8.56
N ALA A 5 -10.92 -22.70 9.16
CA ALA A 5 -10.43 -21.39 8.80
C ALA A 5 -9.00 -21.24 9.34
N HIS A 6 -8.07 -20.87 8.46
CA HIS A 6 -6.71 -20.53 8.88
C HIS A 6 -6.66 -19.07 9.29
N THR A 7 -5.89 -18.75 10.32
CA THR A 7 -5.88 -17.42 10.91
C THR A 7 -4.47 -16.85 10.96
N VAL A 8 -4.34 -15.59 10.56
CA VAL A 8 -3.13 -14.79 10.72
C VAL A 8 -3.48 -13.57 11.57
N GLU A 9 -2.76 -13.38 12.67
CA GLU A 9 -2.89 -12.19 13.51
C GLU A 9 -1.88 -11.13 13.10
N LEU A 10 -2.35 -9.90 12.96
CA LEU A 10 -1.56 -8.73 12.60
C LEU A 10 -1.55 -7.80 13.81
N THR A 11 -0.37 -7.54 14.34
CA THR A 11 -0.17 -6.52 15.38
C THR A 11 0.61 -5.36 14.78
N LEU A 12 0.03 -4.16 14.84
CA LEU A 12 0.63 -2.93 14.35
C LEU A 12 1.09 -2.07 15.53
N PRO A 13 2.27 -1.42 15.46
CA PRO A 13 2.65 -0.40 16.43
C PRO A 13 1.74 0.83 16.34
N ALA A 14 1.61 1.58 17.43
CA ALA A 14 0.77 2.79 17.45
C ALA A 14 1.39 3.96 16.64
N PRO A 15 0.57 4.81 15.99
CA PRO A 15 -0.89 4.72 15.88
C PRO A 15 -1.28 3.64 14.88
N GLY A 16 -2.22 2.77 15.28
CA GLY A 16 -2.73 1.71 14.42
C GLY A 16 -3.50 2.22 13.20
N LEU A 17 -4.02 1.29 12.38
CA LEU A 17 -4.83 1.60 11.20
C LEU A 17 -6.31 1.56 11.54
N CYS A 18 -7.17 2.26 10.80
CA CYS A 18 -8.59 1.94 10.89
C CYS A 18 -8.87 0.59 10.20
N LEU A 19 -9.97 -0.06 10.59
CA LEU A 19 -10.32 -1.39 10.10
C LEU A 19 -10.46 -1.44 8.57
N LYS A 20 -11.02 -0.38 7.99
CA LYS A 20 -11.16 -0.22 6.54
C LYS A 20 -9.80 -0.18 5.83
N ASP A 21 -8.86 0.58 6.35
CA ASP A 21 -7.55 0.74 5.72
C ASP A 21 -6.69 -0.52 5.87
N ALA A 22 -6.80 -1.20 7.02
CA ALA A 22 -6.18 -2.51 7.24
C ALA A 22 -6.72 -3.55 6.23
N ALA A 23 -8.03 -3.58 6.00
CA ALA A 23 -8.66 -4.45 5.01
C ALA A 23 -8.14 -4.19 3.60
N LEU A 24 -8.10 -2.91 3.18
CA LEU A 24 -7.58 -2.54 1.87
C LEU A 24 -6.11 -2.92 1.69
N ALA A 25 -5.29 -2.75 2.73
CA ALA A 25 -3.88 -3.13 2.70
C ALA A 25 -3.71 -4.64 2.55
N VAL A 26 -4.35 -5.42 3.41
CA VAL A 26 -4.21 -6.89 3.42
C VAL A 26 -4.75 -7.52 2.14
N PHE A 27 -5.94 -7.10 1.72
CA PHE A 27 -6.55 -7.62 0.50
C PHE A 27 -5.76 -7.21 -0.74
N GLY A 28 -5.24 -5.97 -0.76
CA GLY A 28 -4.34 -5.50 -1.82
C GLY A 28 -3.05 -6.31 -1.92
N MET A 29 -2.39 -6.60 -0.80
CA MET A 29 -1.17 -7.43 -0.76
C MET A 29 -1.41 -8.84 -1.32
N LEU A 30 -2.58 -9.42 -1.06
CA LEU A 30 -2.95 -10.74 -1.55
C LEU A 30 -3.51 -10.73 -2.99
N GLY A 31 -3.81 -9.55 -3.53
CA GLY A 31 -4.44 -9.39 -4.84
C GLY A 31 -5.93 -9.75 -4.86
N ALA A 32 -6.60 -9.72 -3.70
CA ALA A 32 -8.03 -9.97 -3.61
C ALA A 32 -8.83 -8.77 -4.15
N GLN A 33 -9.96 -9.05 -4.83
CA GLN A 33 -10.85 -7.98 -5.33
C GLN A 33 -11.52 -7.25 -4.17
N GLU A 34 -11.93 -5.99 -4.41
CA GLU A 34 -12.44 -5.05 -3.41
C GLU A 34 -13.36 -5.72 -2.38
N GLY A 35 -12.99 -5.59 -1.11
CA GLY A 35 -13.73 -6.18 -0.01
C GLY A 35 -15.01 -5.41 0.31
N GLU A 36 -15.96 -6.09 0.93
CA GLU A 36 -17.17 -5.47 1.46
C GLU A 36 -17.15 -5.49 2.99
N TYR A 37 -17.60 -4.40 3.59
CA TYR A 37 -17.83 -4.36 5.03
C TYR A 37 -19.06 -5.19 5.38
N PHE A 38 -18.97 -5.97 6.46
CA PHE A 38 -20.10 -6.68 7.01
C PHE A 38 -20.24 -6.36 8.50
N PHE A 39 -21.50 -6.31 8.93
CA PHE A 39 -21.89 -6.23 10.32
C PHE A 39 -23.04 -7.20 10.54
N ARG A 40 -22.89 -8.09 11.51
CA ARG A 40 -23.89 -9.07 11.88
C ARG A 40 -24.03 -9.06 13.40
N PRO A 41 -25.15 -8.57 13.95
CA PRO A 41 -25.43 -8.77 15.36
C PRO A 41 -25.60 -10.27 15.65
N LEU A 42 -25.00 -10.73 16.74
CA LEU A 42 -25.10 -12.10 17.23
C LEU A 42 -26.02 -12.13 18.46
N ALA A 43 -26.35 -13.34 18.92
CA ALA A 43 -27.02 -13.52 20.20
C ALA A 43 -26.12 -12.98 21.34
N ASN A 44 -26.72 -12.52 22.44
CA ASN A 44 -26.05 -12.01 23.64
C ASN A 44 -25.29 -10.67 23.49
N GLN A 45 -25.75 -9.78 22.61
CA GLN A 45 -25.13 -8.45 22.38
C GLN A 45 -23.71 -8.50 21.79
N ASP A 46 -23.25 -9.69 21.38
CA ASP A 46 -22.05 -9.84 20.56
C ASP A 46 -22.34 -9.35 19.13
N CYS A 47 -21.28 -8.97 18.42
CA CYS A 47 -21.36 -8.66 17.01
C CYS A 47 -20.19 -9.29 16.26
N ASP A 48 -20.49 -9.76 15.05
CA ASP A 48 -19.49 -10.18 14.07
C ASP A 48 -19.38 -9.09 13.02
N PHE A 49 -18.23 -8.45 12.94
CA PHE A 49 -17.99 -7.34 12.03
C PHE A 49 -16.62 -7.49 11.38
N GLY A 50 -16.45 -6.85 10.24
CA GLY A 50 -15.18 -6.91 9.53
C GLY A 50 -15.34 -6.53 8.07
N TRP A 51 -14.26 -6.75 7.34
CA TRP A 51 -14.26 -6.69 5.89
C TRP A 51 -14.08 -8.10 5.34
N ARG A 52 -14.74 -8.42 4.23
CA ARG A 52 -14.56 -9.70 3.56
C ARG A 52 -14.24 -9.50 2.09
N ALA A 53 -13.37 -10.33 1.54
CA ALA A 53 -13.01 -10.33 0.13
C ALA A 53 -12.90 -11.76 -0.40
N ARG A 54 -12.81 -11.90 -1.72
CA ARG A 54 -12.55 -13.18 -2.38
C ARG A 54 -11.24 -13.13 -3.15
N LEU A 55 -10.50 -14.23 -3.06
CA LEU A 55 -9.31 -14.53 -3.83
C LEU A 55 -9.46 -15.94 -4.42
N GLY A 56 -9.98 -16.01 -5.64
CA GLY A 56 -10.38 -17.29 -6.24
C GLY A 56 -11.38 -18.04 -5.36
N ASP A 57 -11.03 -19.26 -4.96
CA ASP A 57 -11.83 -20.13 -4.08
C ASP A 57 -11.63 -19.86 -2.57
N VAL A 58 -10.82 -18.86 -2.22
CA VAL A 58 -10.54 -18.46 -0.84
C VAL A 58 -11.38 -17.24 -0.46
N GLN A 59 -12.15 -17.36 0.62
CA GLN A 59 -12.80 -16.25 1.28
C GLN A 59 -11.88 -15.71 2.38
N LEU A 60 -11.63 -14.41 2.33
CA LEU A 60 -10.87 -13.66 3.32
C LEU A 60 -11.84 -12.91 4.22
N GLN A 61 -11.59 -12.89 5.53
CA GLN A 61 -12.24 -11.97 6.47
C GLN A 61 -11.19 -11.28 7.31
N LEU A 62 -11.20 -9.96 7.33
CA LEU A 62 -10.35 -9.15 8.22
C LEU A 62 -11.22 -8.53 9.31
N ARG A 63 -10.84 -8.78 10.57
CA ARG A 63 -11.54 -8.32 11.78
C ARG A 63 -10.61 -7.45 12.62
N GLY A 64 -11.16 -6.42 13.24
CA GLY A 64 -10.47 -5.59 14.22
C GLY A 64 -10.83 -6.01 15.64
N SER A 65 -10.09 -5.49 16.61
CA SER A 65 -10.47 -5.49 18.02
C SER A 65 -11.46 -4.38 18.38
N ILE A 66 -11.54 -3.33 17.55
CA ILE A 66 -12.45 -2.19 17.66
C ILE A 66 -13.53 -2.28 16.58
N TRP A 67 -14.79 -2.09 16.96
CA TRP A 67 -15.94 -2.21 16.06
C TRP A 67 -16.15 -0.99 15.16
N GLU A 68 -15.79 0.22 15.61
CA GLU A 68 -15.84 1.42 14.78
C GLU A 68 -14.81 1.36 13.65
N GLN A 69 -15.27 1.17 12.42
CA GLN A 69 -14.39 0.93 11.27
C GLN A 69 -13.40 2.08 10.96
N ASP A 70 -13.70 3.28 11.41
CA ASP A 70 -12.92 4.51 11.17
C ASP A 70 -11.99 4.88 12.35
N LEU A 71 -12.06 4.15 13.48
CA LEU A 71 -11.15 4.35 14.60
C LEU A 71 -9.85 3.54 14.40
N PRO A 72 -8.70 4.11 14.80
CA PRO A 72 -7.43 3.41 14.69
C PRO A 72 -7.34 2.24 15.68
N ASP A 73 -6.92 1.09 15.16
CA ASP A 73 -6.76 -0.18 15.85
C ASP A 73 -5.37 -0.77 15.54
N THR A 74 -4.82 -1.50 16.50
CA THR A 74 -3.48 -2.09 16.46
C THR A 74 -3.50 -3.60 16.29
N ARG A 75 -4.67 -4.25 16.37
CA ARG A 75 -4.79 -5.69 16.30
C ARG A 75 -5.85 -6.08 15.30
N PHE A 76 -5.42 -6.82 14.29
CA PHE A 76 -6.31 -7.37 13.28
C PHE A 76 -6.14 -8.88 13.20
N ARG A 77 -7.21 -9.54 12.79
CA ARG A 77 -7.23 -10.95 12.50
C ARG A 77 -7.69 -11.16 11.08
N VAL A 78 -6.90 -11.90 10.31
CA VAL A 78 -7.25 -12.32 8.95
C VAL A 78 -7.58 -13.80 8.96
N GLU A 79 -8.80 -14.13 8.58
CA GLU A 79 -9.30 -15.50 8.49
C GLU A 79 -9.42 -15.90 7.02
N PHE A 80 -8.94 -17.10 6.71
CA PHE A 80 -8.88 -17.68 5.37
C PHE A 80 -9.74 -18.95 5.36
N ALA A 81 -10.83 -18.92 4.60
CA ALA A 81 -11.73 -20.06 4.45
C ALA A 81 -11.81 -20.50 2.99
N GLY A 82 -11.96 -21.81 2.74
CA GLY A 82 -12.07 -22.37 1.39
C GLY A 82 -10.81 -23.11 0.94
N LYS A 83 -10.84 -23.60 -0.30
CA LYS A 83 -9.76 -24.44 -0.85
C LYS A 83 -8.55 -23.54 -1.17
N GLY A 84 -7.41 -23.82 -0.54
CA GLY A 84 -6.20 -23.00 -0.68
C GLY A 84 -6.01 -21.96 0.43
N GLY A 85 -6.90 -21.88 1.41
CA GLY A 85 -6.78 -20.91 2.52
C GLY A 85 -5.47 -20.99 3.30
N LEU A 86 -4.91 -22.19 3.48
CA LEU A 86 -3.60 -22.38 4.10
C LEU A 86 -2.46 -21.76 3.26
N ALA A 87 -2.48 -21.97 1.94
CA ALA A 87 -1.44 -21.43 1.07
C ALA A 87 -1.46 -19.90 1.07
N GLU A 88 -2.65 -19.28 1.07
CA GLU A 88 -2.78 -17.83 1.14
C GLU A 88 -2.47 -17.25 2.53
N ALA A 89 -2.77 -17.99 3.61
CA ALA A 89 -2.33 -17.61 4.96
C ALA A 89 -0.80 -17.62 5.07
N GLU A 90 -0.15 -18.62 4.48
CA GLU A 90 1.30 -18.79 4.50
C GLU A 90 1.96 -17.74 3.62
N ARG A 91 1.37 -17.46 2.45
CA ARG A 91 1.74 -16.33 1.61
C ARG A 91 1.62 -15.03 2.39
N LEU A 92 0.51 -14.74 3.08
CA LEU A 92 0.40 -13.54 3.90
C LEU A 92 1.51 -13.47 4.96
N ARG A 93 1.81 -14.57 5.66
CA ARG A 93 2.93 -14.60 6.62
C ARG A 93 4.28 -14.36 5.96
N GLN A 94 4.52 -14.92 4.79
CA GLN A 94 5.73 -14.69 4.01
C GLN A 94 5.83 -13.24 3.53
N LEU A 95 4.72 -12.65 3.05
CA LEU A 95 4.65 -11.24 2.70
C LEU A 95 4.99 -10.39 3.94
N LEU A 96 4.39 -10.66 5.10
CA LEU A 96 4.68 -9.94 6.35
C LEU A 96 6.12 -10.14 6.86
N ALA A 97 6.72 -11.31 6.61
CA ALA A 97 8.09 -11.60 7.00
C ALA A 97 9.11 -10.97 6.04
N ALA A 98 8.87 -11.07 4.72
CA ALA A 98 9.73 -10.54 3.66
C ALA A 98 9.64 -9.02 3.53
N PHE A 99 8.47 -8.46 3.86
CA PHE A 99 8.21 -7.03 3.75
C PHE A 99 8.26 -6.30 5.10
N GLY A 100 8.60 -7.01 6.19
CA GLY A 100 8.48 -6.46 7.53
C GLY A 100 7.03 -6.15 7.90
N GLN A 101 6.79 -5.81 9.18
CA GLN A 101 5.53 -5.19 9.54
C GLN A 101 5.37 -3.93 8.68
N VAL A 102 4.20 -3.74 8.06
CA VAL A 102 3.82 -2.46 7.47
C VAL A 102 3.83 -1.44 8.59
N ILE A 103 4.94 -0.74 8.72
CA ILE A 103 5.13 0.25 9.76
C ILE A 103 4.95 1.59 9.07
N LEU A 104 4.01 2.41 9.54
CA LEU A 104 4.05 3.85 9.34
C LEU A 104 4.57 4.44 10.64
N LEU A 105 5.90 4.55 10.83
CA LEU A 105 6.36 5.31 12.00
C LEU A 105 6.20 6.80 11.75
N ARG A 106 5.44 7.38 12.67
CA ARG A 106 5.51 8.79 13.07
C ARG A 106 6.97 9.22 13.31
N LYS A 107 7.63 9.77 12.30
CA LYS A 107 8.58 10.85 12.53
C LYS A 107 8.12 12.07 11.77
N GLY A 108 7.40 12.92 12.49
CA GLY A 108 7.43 14.36 12.24
C GLY A 108 6.91 14.85 10.89
N LEU A 109 5.88 14.25 10.28
CA LEU A 109 5.11 14.95 9.25
C LEU A 109 4.47 16.20 9.88
N ASN A 110 5.13 17.33 9.74
CA ASN A 110 4.52 18.64 9.94
C ASN A 110 3.34 18.77 8.96
N LYS A 111 2.35 19.61 9.28
CA LYS A 111 1.05 19.73 8.58
C LYS A 111 1.11 19.94 7.04
N HIS A 112 2.31 20.06 6.46
CA HIS A 112 2.60 20.32 5.06
C HIS A 112 3.73 19.47 4.45
N GLN A 113 4.34 18.51 5.16
CA GLN A 113 5.40 17.70 4.56
C GLN A 113 4.83 16.69 3.56
N ALA A 114 5.50 16.59 2.41
CA ALA A 114 5.25 15.58 1.42
C ALA A 114 5.93 14.27 1.85
N LEU A 115 5.19 13.16 1.83
CA LEU A 115 5.78 11.83 1.97
C LEU A 115 6.33 11.42 0.61
N THR A 116 7.60 11.07 0.52
CA THR A 116 8.18 10.57 -0.74
C THR A 116 8.48 9.08 -0.64
N LEU A 117 7.92 8.33 -1.58
CA LEU A 117 8.14 6.91 -1.78
C LEU A 117 9.06 6.74 -3.00
N LYS A 118 10.15 6.00 -2.83
CA LYS A 118 11.03 5.53 -3.90
C LYS A 118 10.56 4.18 -4.37
N ILE A 119 10.18 4.07 -5.63
CA ILE A 119 9.71 2.85 -6.29
C ILE A 119 10.87 2.29 -7.11
N ASP A 120 11.28 1.06 -6.83
CA ASP A 120 12.31 0.35 -7.58
C ASP A 120 11.75 -0.13 -8.92
N MET A 121 12.43 0.22 -10.02
CA MET A 121 12.01 -0.14 -11.38
C MET A 121 12.49 -1.54 -11.82
N GLY A 122 13.30 -2.20 -10.98
CA GLY A 122 13.84 -3.54 -11.18
C GLY A 122 15.02 -3.59 -12.16
N LYS A 123 15.41 -4.82 -12.55
CA LYS A 123 16.61 -5.09 -13.37
C LYS A 123 16.53 -4.62 -14.84
N SER A 124 15.38 -4.10 -15.27
CA SER A 124 15.16 -3.61 -16.64
C SER A 124 14.59 -2.19 -16.60
N PRO A 125 15.42 -1.22 -16.17
CA PRO A 125 15.03 0.18 -16.15
C PRO A 125 14.77 0.66 -17.58
N VAL A 126 13.73 1.47 -17.73
CA VAL A 126 13.29 2.02 -19.02
C VAL A 126 13.36 3.53 -18.97
N ASN A 127 13.19 4.17 -20.13
CA ASN A 127 13.19 5.61 -20.23
C ASN A 127 12.12 6.26 -19.33
N LEU A 128 12.21 7.58 -19.14
CA LEU A 128 11.38 8.29 -18.16
C LEU A 128 9.88 8.13 -18.46
N GLN A 129 9.47 8.33 -19.72
CA GLN A 129 8.06 8.23 -20.09
C GLN A 129 7.50 6.83 -19.87
N ALA A 130 8.22 5.77 -20.27
CA ALA A 130 7.79 4.40 -20.05
C ALA A 130 7.77 4.04 -18.55
N SER A 131 8.66 4.61 -17.75
CA SER A 131 8.66 4.43 -16.30
C SER A 131 7.43 5.08 -15.65
N ILE A 132 7.06 6.28 -16.08
CA ILE A 132 5.83 6.97 -15.65
C ILE A 132 4.59 6.15 -16.01
N ASP A 133 4.47 5.68 -17.26
CA ASP A 133 3.31 4.90 -17.72
C ASP A 133 3.16 3.61 -16.90
N ARG A 134 4.28 2.95 -16.62
CA ARG A 134 4.33 1.73 -15.80
C ARG A 134 3.90 2.02 -14.35
N CYS A 135 4.42 3.07 -13.74
CA CYS A 135 4.02 3.49 -12.40
C CYS A 135 2.52 3.87 -12.34
N ALA A 136 1.99 4.60 -13.32
CA ALA A 136 0.57 4.94 -13.38
C ALA A 136 -0.32 3.69 -13.40
N GLN A 137 0.08 2.66 -14.16
CA GLN A 137 -0.61 1.37 -14.20
C GLN A 137 -0.50 0.61 -12.88
N TRP A 138 0.68 0.57 -12.26
CA TRP A 138 0.88 -0.11 -10.99
C TRP A 138 0.08 0.51 -9.85
N LEU A 139 0.08 1.85 -9.78
CA LEU A 139 -0.64 2.63 -8.77
C LEU A 139 -2.15 2.61 -9.01
N ASN A 140 -2.58 2.31 -10.25
CA ASN A 140 -3.96 2.41 -10.74
C ASN A 140 -4.55 3.80 -10.47
N VAL A 141 -3.80 4.84 -10.85
CA VAL A 141 -4.22 6.24 -10.71
C VAL A 141 -4.20 6.89 -12.10
N SER A 142 -5.29 7.55 -12.46
CA SER A 142 -5.45 8.24 -13.73
C SER A 142 -5.25 9.76 -13.60
N GLY A 143 -5.25 10.46 -14.74
CA GLY A 143 -5.23 11.92 -14.78
C GLY A 143 -3.87 12.58 -14.56
N TRP A 144 -2.78 11.83 -14.78
CA TRP A 144 -1.41 12.37 -14.73
C TRP A 144 -1.22 13.46 -15.78
N ARG A 145 -0.60 14.55 -15.36
CA ARG A 145 -0.24 15.70 -16.20
C ARG A 145 1.23 16.00 -16.04
N TYR A 146 1.91 16.18 -17.15
CA TYR A 146 3.30 16.62 -17.17
C TYR A 146 3.40 18.08 -16.75
N VAL A 147 4.37 18.38 -15.88
CA VAL A 147 4.74 19.72 -15.48
C VAL A 147 6.25 19.87 -15.60
N GLU A 148 6.62 20.94 -16.29
CA GLU A 148 7.97 21.46 -16.39
C GLU A 148 7.98 22.82 -15.70
N LYS A 149 8.83 22.98 -14.69
CA LYS A 149 9.03 24.25 -13.98
C LYS A 149 10.46 24.71 -14.15
N HIS A 150 10.62 25.89 -14.75
CA HIS A 150 11.89 26.59 -14.80
C HIS A 150 11.98 27.56 -13.63
N PHE A 151 13.06 27.47 -12.87
CA PHE A 151 13.38 28.41 -11.81
C PHE A 151 14.34 29.46 -12.35
N GLY A 152 14.24 30.70 -11.83
CA GLY A 152 15.03 31.84 -12.30
C GLY A 152 16.55 31.73 -12.05
N ASN A 153 17.00 30.70 -11.35
CA ASN A 153 18.40 30.35 -11.12
C ASN A 153 18.95 29.32 -12.13
N GLY A 154 18.15 28.92 -13.12
CA GLY A 154 18.53 27.91 -14.10
C GLY A 154 18.20 26.47 -13.67
N ASP A 155 17.66 26.26 -12.47
CA ASP A 155 17.17 24.94 -12.08
C ASP A 155 15.89 24.60 -12.84
N MET A 156 15.70 23.31 -13.11
CA MET A 156 14.49 22.78 -13.73
C MET A 156 13.95 21.62 -12.90
N ASP A 157 12.64 21.57 -12.75
CA ASP A 157 11.92 20.47 -12.10
C ASP A 157 10.90 19.87 -13.07
N PHE A 158 10.94 18.55 -13.21
CA PHE A 158 10.16 17.78 -14.16
C PHE A 158 9.42 16.67 -13.40
N TYR A 159 8.09 16.72 -13.45
CA TYR A 159 7.28 15.70 -12.78
C TYR A 159 5.93 15.57 -13.45
N TRP A 160 5.32 14.41 -13.22
CA TRP A 160 3.93 14.18 -13.50
C TRP A 160 3.16 14.36 -12.21
N HIS A 161 2.03 15.04 -12.26
CA HIS A 161 1.17 15.17 -11.10
C HIS A 161 -0.28 14.82 -11.41
N THR A 162 -0.97 14.36 -10.38
CA THR A 162 -2.41 14.10 -10.41
C THR A 162 -2.98 14.34 -9.01
N ARG A 163 -4.31 14.35 -8.89
CA ARG A 163 -4.99 14.38 -7.61
C ARG A 163 -5.83 13.12 -7.44
N HIS A 164 -5.62 12.42 -6.35
CA HIS A 164 -6.30 11.16 -6.05
C HIS A 164 -6.75 11.15 -4.59
N GLU A 165 -8.03 10.86 -4.35
CA GLU A 165 -8.63 10.84 -3.00
C GLU A 165 -8.32 12.09 -2.15
N GLY A 166 -8.20 13.26 -2.79
CA GLY A 166 -7.91 14.53 -2.12
C GLY A 166 -6.43 14.79 -1.83
N VAL A 167 -5.54 13.85 -2.13
CA VAL A 167 -4.07 13.96 -2.04
C VAL A 167 -3.49 14.34 -3.40
N GLU A 168 -2.54 15.26 -3.42
CA GLU A 168 -1.72 15.55 -4.59
C GLU A 168 -0.60 14.53 -4.68
N LEU A 169 -0.51 13.86 -5.83
CA LEU A 169 0.55 12.92 -6.14
C LEU A 169 1.48 13.56 -7.16
N ARG A 170 2.79 13.44 -6.95
CA ARG A 170 3.82 13.82 -7.91
C ARG A 170 4.74 12.64 -8.15
N LEU A 171 5.06 12.38 -9.40
CA LEU A 171 5.92 11.30 -9.82
C LEU A 171 7.07 11.89 -10.65
N ALA A 172 8.30 11.62 -10.23
CA ALA A 172 9.52 12.05 -10.88
C ALA A 172 10.49 10.88 -11.02
N GLY A 173 11.35 10.92 -12.03
CA GLY A 173 12.46 9.98 -12.17
C GLY A 173 13.64 10.35 -11.28
N ASP A 174 14.54 9.41 -11.05
CA ASP A 174 15.85 9.67 -10.43
C ASP A 174 16.77 10.46 -11.37
N ARG A 175 16.48 10.46 -12.68
CA ARG A 175 17.20 11.21 -13.70
C ARG A 175 16.25 12.09 -14.50
N TRP A 176 16.72 13.27 -14.86
CA TRP A 176 15.91 14.25 -15.60
C TRP A 176 15.94 13.99 -17.11
N GLU A 177 16.98 13.35 -17.63
CA GLU A 177 17.10 13.03 -19.04
C GLU A 177 16.05 11.99 -19.45
N GLN A 178 15.16 12.37 -20.36
CA GLN A 178 14.02 11.52 -20.75
C GLN A 178 14.44 10.16 -21.33
N GLU A 179 15.56 10.12 -22.06
CA GLU A 179 16.09 8.93 -22.72
C GLU A 179 16.86 7.99 -21.77
N LEU A 180 17.27 8.48 -20.60
CA LEU A 180 18.05 7.66 -19.68
C LEU A 180 17.15 6.67 -18.95
N PRO A 181 17.62 5.43 -18.75
CA PRO A 181 16.91 4.44 -17.95
C PRO A 181 16.78 4.94 -16.50
N GLN A 182 15.57 4.84 -15.96
CA GLN A 182 15.26 5.19 -14.57
C GLN A 182 15.38 3.97 -13.68
N GLU A 183 16.28 4.02 -12.70
CA GLU A 183 16.43 2.95 -11.71
C GLU A 183 15.37 3.09 -10.61
N GLN A 184 14.97 4.33 -10.31
CA GLN A 184 13.99 4.63 -9.28
C GLN A 184 13.00 5.69 -9.76
N MET A 185 11.77 5.57 -9.28
CA MET A 185 10.76 6.61 -9.43
C MET A 185 10.35 7.14 -8.06
N HIS A 186 10.33 8.45 -7.91
CA HIS A 186 9.96 9.15 -6.69
C HIS A 186 8.49 9.57 -6.75
N LEU A 187 7.66 8.93 -5.94
CA LEU A 187 6.27 9.28 -5.73
C LEU A 187 6.14 10.14 -4.45
N SER A 188 5.93 11.44 -4.62
CA SER A 188 5.63 12.35 -3.52
C SER A 188 4.12 12.52 -3.32
N LEU A 189 3.67 12.42 -2.08
CA LEU A 189 2.28 12.57 -1.66
C LEU A 189 2.16 13.81 -0.78
N GLN A 190 1.31 14.76 -1.18
CA GLN A 190 1.08 16.00 -0.45
C GLN A 190 -0.41 16.21 -0.16
N GLY A 191 -0.74 16.54 1.09
CA GLY A 191 -2.12 16.77 1.49
C GLY A 191 -2.32 16.74 3.00
N LYS A 192 -3.58 16.53 3.42
CA LYS A 192 -3.89 16.30 4.83
C LYS A 192 -3.22 15.01 5.29
N ARG A 193 -2.45 15.09 6.38
CA ARG A 193 -1.64 14.00 6.91
C ARG A 193 -2.34 12.64 6.96
N ALA A 194 -3.50 12.55 7.62
CA ALA A 194 -4.23 11.29 7.74
C ALA A 194 -4.61 10.70 6.36
N THR A 195 -5.01 11.56 5.41
CA THR A 195 -5.34 11.15 4.05
C THR A 195 -4.10 10.67 3.27
N VAL A 196 -2.95 11.34 3.45
CA VAL A 196 -1.67 10.94 2.86
C VAL A 196 -1.21 9.59 3.40
N GLU A 197 -1.25 9.39 4.71
CA GLU A 197 -0.86 8.14 5.38
C GLU A 197 -1.70 6.97 4.86
N VAL A 198 -3.03 7.13 4.81
CA VAL A 198 -3.95 6.11 4.30
C VAL A 198 -3.69 5.80 2.82
N LEU A 199 -3.55 6.82 1.99
CA LEU A 199 -3.31 6.60 0.58
C LEU A 199 -1.96 5.93 0.33
N ALA A 200 -0.91 6.32 1.06
CA ALA A 200 0.41 5.69 0.96
C ALA A 200 0.33 4.19 1.21
N ILE A 201 -0.40 3.74 2.23
CA ILE A 201 -0.61 2.31 2.50
C ILE A 201 -1.26 1.62 1.31
N LYS A 202 -2.33 2.18 0.75
CA LYS A 202 -3.04 1.59 -0.39
C LYS A 202 -2.11 1.46 -1.60
N LEU A 203 -1.32 2.49 -1.89
CA LEU A 203 -0.39 2.49 -3.02
C LEU A 203 0.76 1.51 -2.79
N CYS A 204 1.33 1.46 -1.59
CA CYS A 204 2.35 0.49 -1.22
C CYS A 204 1.82 -0.95 -1.33
N ALA A 205 0.63 -1.24 -0.79
CA ALA A 205 0.03 -2.57 -0.87
C ALA A 205 -0.17 -3.04 -2.32
N ARG A 206 -0.58 -2.14 -3.23
CA ARG A 206 -0.71 -2.44 -4.67
C ARG A 206 0.63 -2.76 -5.32
N LEU A 207 1.65 -1.95 -5.04
CA LEU A 207 3.00 -2.14 -5.56
C LEU A 207 3.61 -3.45 -5.05
N LEU A 208 3.41 -3.76 -3.76
CA LEU A 208 3.89 -5.00 -3.15
C LEU A 208 3.16 -6.26 -3.64
N GLY A 209 1.85 -6.17 -3.87
CA GLY A 209 1.09 -7.24 -4.52
C GLY A 209 1.61 -7.59 -5.92
N ARG A 210 2.43 -6.71 -6.52
CA ARG A 210 3.12 -6.90 -7.80
C ARG A 210 4.61 -7.23 -7.65
N GLY A 211 5.11 -7.42 -6.43
CA GLY A 211 6.53 -7.71 -6.16
C GLY A 211 7.47 -6.51 -6.32
N ILE A 212 6.97 -5.28 -6.27
CA ILE A 212 7.75 -4.05 -6.48
C ILE A 212 8.29 -3.55 -5.14
N ALA A 213 9.60 -3.31 -5.05
CA ALA A 213 10.24 -2.79 -3.86
C ALA A 213 10.02 -1.27 -3.72
N ILE A 214 9.83 -0.80 -2.48
CA ILE A 214 9.52 0.61 -2.18
C ILE A 214 10.22 1.03 -0.90
N THR A 215 10.80 2.24 -0.87
CA THR A 215 11.40 2.83 0.34
C THR A 215 10.90 4.26 0.58
N ALA A 216 10.99 4.79 1.80
CA ALA A 216 10.61 6.17 2.12
C ALA A 216 11.84 7.03 2.49
N ASP A 217 11.87 8.31 2.08
CA ASP A 217 13.07 9.15 2.07
C ASP A 217 13.44 9.81 3.42
N ASP A 218 12.55 9.84 4.41
CA ASP A 218 12.62 10.81 5.52
C ASP A 218 12.65 10.21 6.94
N GLY A 219 13.05 8.95 7.12
CA GLY A 219 13.19 8.34 8.45
C GLY A 219 11.87 8.21 9.23
N ALA A 220 10.74 8.61 8.63
CA ALA A 220 9.41 8.10 8.90
C ALA A 220 9.38 6.67 8.34
N LEU A 221 9.72 5.73 9.21
CA LEU A 221 9.99 4.35 8.86
C LEU A 221 8.75 3.71 8.20
N LEU A 222 8.78 3.56 6.88
CA LEU A 222 8.12 2.49 6.13
C LEU A 222 9.23 1.50 5.76
N ILE A 223 9.47 0.49 6.61
CA ILE A 223 10.27 -0.66 6.18
C ILE A 223 9.34 -1.54 5.38
N VAL A 224 9.58 -1.56 4.08
CA VAL A 224 9.37 -2.76 3.29
C VAL A 224 10.67 -3.08 2.55
N ALA A 225 11.53 -3.85 3.21
CA ALA A 225 12.80 -4.29 2.65
C ALA A 225 12.89 -5.82 2.67
N GLY A 226 13.05 -6.38 1.48
CA GLY A 226 13.43 -7.76 1.25
C GLY A 226 13.64 -8.02 -0.24
N SER A 227 14.81 -7.65 -0.76
CA SER A 227 15.35 -8.29 -1.96
C SER A 227 15.79 -9.70 -1.60
N ALA A 228 15.33 -10.71 -2.34
CA ALA A 228 16.09 -11.94 -2.57
C ALA A 228 15.52 -12.66 -3.78
N GLY A 229 16.35 -12.77 -4.82
CA GLY A 229 16.39 -13.94 -5.71
C GLY A 229 15.13 -14.27 -6.52
N ASP A 230 15.29 -14.20 -7.83
CA ASP A 230 14.58 -15.04 -8.79
C ASP A 230 13.06 -14.85 -8.88
N CYS A 231 12.66 -13.89 -9.70
CA CYS A 231 11.51 -14.08 -10.57
C CYS A 231 12.05 -14.21 -12.00
N ALA A 232 12.03 -15.46 -12.47
CA ALA A 232 12.27 -15.86 -13.85
C ALA A 232 11.20 -15.30 -14.79
#